data_AF-A0A5S5D6W4-F1
#
_entry.id   AF-A0A5S5D6W4-F1
#
_cell.length_a   1.000
_cell.length_b   1.000
_cell.length_c   1.000
_cell.angle_alpha   90.00
_cell.angle_beta   90.00
_cell.angle_gamma   90.00
#
_symmetry.space_group_name_H-M   'P 1'
#
loop_
_entity.id
_entity.type
_entity.pdbx_description
1 polymer ?
#
loop_
_entity_poly.entity_id
_entity_poly.type
_entity_poly.pdbx_seq_one_letter_code
_entity_poly.pdbx_strand_id
1 'polypeptide(L)'
;MGGSVGVQAGRVCPDCGKEDSVPVLYGLPGAEAFEQAEHGHVVLGGCIMPGEEAAFRCRTCGLEWGSEADPTAGEAELAGLLDVGFGDLVRALGAGWRRESAADGADGVRWFVSGEPVQLAVGVQGPWFVLDRPRTSPGDRRPGPLLTDGGRFTRDELLHDPWYVSQVAEDIASRRRRSIRWCRTCRRATAPESFVASQGSCERCVSAYADREEWPSA
;
A
#
# COMPACT_ATOMS: atom_id res chain seq x y z
N MET A 1 -1.68 10.44 24.31
CA MET A 1 -2.53 10.43 23.10
C MET A 1 -1.69 9.82 22.00
N GLY A 2 -1.69 8.48 21.95
CA GLY A 2 -0.92 7.72 20.98
C GLY A 2 -1.47 7.98 19.59
N GLY A 3 -0.69 8.66 18.76
CA GLY A 3 -1.01 8.82 17.34
C GLY A 3 -0.95 7.44 16.71
N SER A 4 -2.11 6.83 16.51
CA SER A 4 -2.28 5.66 15.67
C SER A 4 -1.84 6.04 14.28
N VAL A 5 -0.60 5.66 13.95
CA VAL A 5 -0.03 5.79 12.61
C VAL A 5 -0.96 5.09 11.66
N GLY A 6 -1.40 5.84 10.69
CA GLY A 6 -2.42 5.43 9.79
C GLY A 6 -1.97 4.39 8.77
N VAL A 7 -2.91 3.48 8.50
CA VAL A 7 -2.92 2.31 7.60
C VAL A 7 -1.89 1.23 7.97
N GLN A 8 -2.39 0.06 8.35
CA GLN A 8 -2.21 -1.22 7.63
C GLN A 8 -2.13 -2.45 8.53
N ALA A 9 -3.15 -3.30 8.49
CA ALA A 9 -2.90 -4.74 8.56
C ALA A 9 -2.10 -5.12 7.29
N GLY A 10 -0.86 -5.56 7.46
CA GLY A 10 -0.15 -6.28 6.42
C GLY A 10 0.50 -5.44 5.31
N ARG A 11 1.61 -4.79 5.70
CA ARG A 11 2.54 -4.18 4.75
C ARG A 11 3.51 -5.23 4.21
N VAL A 12 3.53 -5.38 2.89
CA VAL A 12 4.51 -6.20 2.16
C VAL A 12 5.86 -5.48 2.16
N CYS A 13 6.88 -6.13 2.70
CA CYS A 13 8.24 -5.63 2.66
C CYS A 13 8.72 -5.53 1.19
N PRO A 14 9.28 -4.39 0.77
CA PRO A 14 9.72 -4.22 -0.62
C PRO A 14 10.91 -5.11 -0.99
N ASP A 15 11.71 -5.55 -0.02
CA ASP A 15 12.84 -6.46 -0.25
C ASP A 15 12.39 -7.93 -0.29
N CYS A 16 11.77 -8.43 0.78
CA CYS A 16 11.46 -9.85 0.89
C CYS A 16 10.04 -10.25 0.44
N GLY A 17 9.17 -9.28 0.13
CA GLY A 17 7.81 -9.53 -0.34
C GLY A 17 6.86 -10.15 0.70
N LYS A 18 7.23 -10.20 1.98
CA LYS A 18 6.37 -10.71 3.06
C LYS A 18 5.56 -9.62 3.72
N GLU A 19 4.32 -9.95 4.05
CA GLU A 19 3.33 -9.09 4.71
C GLU A 19 3.56 -9.03 6.23
N ASP A 20 4.75 -8.59 6.64
CA ASP A 20 5.24 -8.75 8.01
C ASP A 20 5.99 -7.49 8.49
N SER A 21 5.46 -6.33 8.13
CA SER A 21 6.09 -5.04 8.41
C SER A 21 5.29 -4.24 9.42
N VAL A 22 5.98 -3.58 10.34
CA VAL A 22 5.41 -2.83 11.47
C VAL A 22 5.98 -1.41 11.48
N PRO A 23 5.22 -0.42 11.98
CA PRO A 23 5.70 0.95 12.10
C PRO A 23 6.84 1.06 13.12
N VAL A 24 7.74 1.99 12.89
CA VAL A 24 8.78 2.38 13.85
C VAL A 24 8.34 3.65 14.57
N LEU A 25 8.34 3.61 15.90
CA LEU A 25 8.03 4.75 16.75
C LEU A 25 9.34 5.32 17.32
N TYR A 26 9.58 6.61 17.07
CA TYR A 26 10.71 7.34 17.63
C TYR A 26 10.27 8.30 18.73
N GLY A 27 11.23 8.71 19.55
CA GLY A 27 11.04 9.61 20.68
C GLY A 27 11.00 8.89 22.02
N LEU A 28 10.34 9.49 23.01
CA LEU A 28 10.17 8.91 24.34
C LEU A 28 8.86 8.10 24.38
N PRO A 29 8.91 6.75 24.38
CA PRO A 29 7.71 5.92 24.40
C PRO A 29 6.95 6.04 25.72
N GLY A 30 5.62 6.13 25.64
CA GLY A 30 4.72 5.93 26.77
C GLY A 30 4.43 4.44 27.01
N ALA A 31 3.73 4.12 28.11
CA ALA A 31 3.41 2.74 28.49
C ALA A 31 2.68 1.94 27.38
N GLU A 32 1.74 2.56 26.69
CA GLU A 32 1.00 1.95 25.57
C GLU A 32 1.93 1.57 24.39
N ALA A 33 2.93 2.41 24.09
CA ALA A 33 3.89 2.12 23.02
C ALA A 33 4.81 0.95 23.38
N PHE A 34 5.17 0.79 24.66
CA PHE A 34 5.90 -0.37 25.15
C PHE A 34 5.08 -1.65 25.02
N GLU A 35 3.82 -1.63 25.46
CA GLU A 35 2.92 -2.79 25.34
C GLU A 35 2.74 -3.21 23.87
N GLN A 36 2.51 -2.26 22.97
CA GLN A 36 2.43 -2.55 21.54
C GLN A 36 3.73 -3.11 20.95
N ALA A 37 4.89 -2.68 21.47
CA ALA A 37 6.18 -3.22 21.06
C ALA A 37 6.39 -4.66 21.56
N GLU A 38 5.99 -4.98 22.79
CA GLU A 38 6.03 -6.34 23.36
C GLU A 38 5.13 -7.30 22.58
N HIS A 39 3.97 -6.84 22.13
CA HIS A 39 3.07 -7.58 21.24
C HIS A 39 3.55 -7.61 19.78
N GLY A 40 4.65 -6.93 19.46
CA GLY A 40 5.26 -6.91 18.14
C GLY A 40 4.41 -6.18 17.09
N HIS A 41 3.53 -5.26 17.52
CA HIS A 41 2.73 -4.41 16.63
C HIS A 41 3.50 -3.19 16.13
N VAL A 42 4.55 -2.77 16.86
CA VAL A 42 5.42 -1.64 16.52
C VAL A 42 6.88 -1.97 16.88
N VAL A 43 7.83 -1.23 16.34
CA VAL A 43 9.24 -1.25 16.75
C VAL A 43 9.59 0.10 17.37
N LEU A 44 10.35 0.10 18.47
CA LEU A 44 10.84 1.34 19.08
C LEU A 44 12.19 1.70 18.45
N GLY A 45 12.23 2.79 17.70
CA GLY A 45 13.41 3.27 16.95
C GLY A 45 14.40 4.08 17.79
N GLY A 46 14.08 4.37 19.05
CA GLY A 46 14.91 5.17 19.94
C GLY A 46 14.68 6.68 19.75
N CYS A 47 15.70 7.49 20.00
CA CYS A 47 15.61 8.95 19.85
C CYS A 47 15.65 9.37 18.38
N ILE A 48 14.95 10.45 18.04
CA ILE A 48 14.92 11.02 16.69
C ILE A 48 16.29 11.63 16.36
N MET A 49 16.89 11.20 15.25
CA MET A 49 18.00 11.86 14.59
C MET A 49 17.56 12.26 13.18
N PRO A 50 17.76 13.52 12.75
CA PRO A 50 17.30 13.99 11.45
C PRO A 50 17.80 13.11 10.31
N GLY A 51 16.88 12.55 9.51
CA GLY A 51 17.19 11.80 8.29
C GLY A 51 17.35 10.28 8.47
N GLU A 52 17.30 9.75 9.69
CA GLU A 52 17.38 8.29 9.96
C GLU A 52 16.04 7.68 10.38
N GLU A 53 14.95 8.43 10.26
CA GLU A 53 13.63 8.06 10.75
C GLU A 53 12.90 7.14 9.76
N ALA A 54 13.35 5.89 9.65
CA ALA A 54 12.62 4.88 8.88
C ALA A 54 11.21 4.72 9.45
N ALA A 55 10.17 4.87 8.62
CA ALA A 55 8.80 4.74 9.08
C ALA A 55 8.37 3.30 9.38
N PHE A 56 9.01 2.30 8.74
CA PHE A 56 8.69 0.89 8.93
C PHE A 56 9.92 0.01 9.07
N ARG A 57 9.70 -1.13 9.71
CA ARG A 57 10.62 -2.24 9.76
C ARG A 57 9.92 -3.55 9.40
N CYS A 58 10.55 -4.36 8.55
CA CYS A 58 10.10 -5.73 8.30
C CYS A 58 10.60 -6.65 9.42
N ARG A 59 9.70 -7.38 10.07
CA ARG A 59 10.07 -8.35 11.12
C ARG A 59 10.72 -9.61 10.54
N THR A 60 10.42 -9.95 9.29
CA THR A 60 11.01 -11.11 8.61
C THR A 60 12.47 -10.89 8.20
N CYS A 61 12.77 -9.78 7.53
CA CYS A 61 14.10 -9.55 6.92
C CYS A 61 14.87 -8.40 7.56
N GLY A 62 14.24 -7.62 8.43
CA GLY A 62 14.88 -6.52 9.14
C GLY A 62 15.03 -5.23 8.32
N LEU A 63 14.63 -5.19 7.05
CA LEU A 63 14.68 -3.97 6.25
C LEU A 63 13.93 -2.84 6.97
N GLU A 64 14.54 -1.67 7.00
CA GLU A 64 13.94 -0.43 7.44
C GLU A 64 13.77 0.50 6.22
N TRP A 65 12.61 1.13 6.07
CA TRP A 65 12.32 1.99 4.92
C TRP A 65 11.25 3.03 5.23
N GLY A 66 11.00 3.92 4.26
CA GLY A 66 10.04 5.00 4.41
C GLY A 66 10.61 6.18 5.21
N SER A 67 11.93 6.30 5.29
CA SER A 67 12.59 7.50 5.79
C SER A 67 12.31 8.67 4.88
N GLU A 68 12.17 9.88 5.44
CA GLU A 68 11.97 11.11 4.65
C GLU A 68 13.02 11.31 3.56
N ALA A 69 14.23 10.77 3.77
CA ALA A 69 15.37 10.90 2.86
C ALA A 69 15.31 10.02 1.59
N ASP A 70 14.42 9.02 1.51
CA ASP A 70 14.46 8.04 0.40
C ASP A 70 13.07 7.60 -0.10
N PRO A 71 12.28 8.53 -0.69
CA PRO A 71 11.06 8.16 -1.39
C PRO A 71 11.38 7.52 -2.75
N THR A 72 10.61 6.49 -3.14
CA THR A 72 10.62 6.04 -4.55
C THR A 72 10.08 7.13 -5.47
N ALA A 73 10.35 7.04 -6.78
CA ALA A 73 9.88 8.03 -7.74
C ALA A 73 8.35 8.23 -7.74
N GLY A 74 7.57 7.15 -7.55
CA GLY A 74 6.12 7.22 -7.47
C GLY A 74 5.62 7.87 -6.18
N GLU A 75 6.30 7.62 -5.06
CA GLU A 75 6.00 8.25 -3.77
C GLU A 75 6.38 9.73 -3.74
N ALA A 76 7.55 10.07 -4.28
CA ALA A 76 8.02 11.45 -4.40
C ALA A 76 7.05 12.27 -5.28
N GLU A 77 6.59 11.67 -6.39
CA GLU A 77 5.56 12.31 -7.20
C GLU A 77 4.28 12.52 -6.38
N LEU A 78 3.71 11.46 -5.80
CA LEU A 78 2.46 11.54 -5.04
C LEU A 78 2.53 12.58 -3.91
N ALA A 79 3.59 12.56 -3.11
CA ALA A 79 3.82 13.55 -2.04
C ALA A 79 3.85 14.98 -2.60
N GLY A 80 4.55 15.20 -3.72
CA GLY A 80 4.58 16.49 -4.41
C GLY A 80 3.23 16.93 -4.95
N LEU A 81 2.35 16.01 -5.36
CA LEU A 81 1.01 16.36 -5.83
C LEU A 81 0.05 16.74 -4.70
N LEU A 82 0.24 16.12 -3.54
CA LEU A 82 -0.53 16.41 -2.34
C LEU A 82 0.02 17.62 -1.56
N ASP A 83 1.21 18.11 -1.93
CA ASP A 83 1.94 19.19 -1.26
C ASP A 83 2.23 18.86 0.23
N VAL A 84 2.64 17.62 0.50
CA VAL A 84 2.96 17.11 1.85
C VAL A 84 4.37 16.53 1.89
N GLY A 85 4.95 16.42 3.09
CA GLY A 85 6.18 15.68 3.30
C GLY A 85 5.97 14.18 3.06
N PHE A 86 7.00 13.47 2.60
CA PHE A 86 6.93 12.02 2.41
C PHE A 86 6.56 11.29 3.72
N GLY A 87 7.10 11.74 4.86
CA GLY A 87 6.75 11.20 6.17
C GLY A 87 5.27 11.36 6.52
N ASP A 88 4.62 12.45 6.11
CA ASP A 88 3.18 12.67 6.32
C ASP A 88 2.34 11.77 5.41
N LEU A 89 2.72 11.65 4.13
CA LEU A 89 2.11 10.71 3.19
C LEU A 89 2.15 9.29 3.76
N VAL A 90 3.32 8.87 4.23
CA VAL A 90 3.56 7.55 4.80
C VAL A 90 2.72 7.31 6.06
N ARG A 91 2.59 8.32 6.93
CA ARG A 91 1.79 8.24 8.15
C ARG A 91 0.29 8.17 7.87
N ALA A 92 -0.20 8.78 6.80
CA ALA A 92 -1.63 8.80 6.48
C ALA A 92 -2.07 7.66 5.54
N LEU A 93 -1.23 7.32 4.57
CA LEU A 93 -1.58 6.44 3.44
C LEU A 93 -0.63 5.23 3.28
N GLY A 94 0.48 5.23 3.99
CA GLY A 94 1.52 4.22 3.85
C GLY A 94 2.43 4.44 2.64
N ALA A 95 3.20 3.40 2.33
CA ALA A 95 4.26 3.42 1.33
C ALA A 95 3.95 2.47 0.16
N GLY A 96 4.89 2.31 -0.77
CA GLY A 96 4.78 1.42 -1.93
C GLY A 96 3.93 1.99 -3.05
N TRP A 97 3.82 3.32 -3.14
CA TRP A 97 3.04 3.99 -4.17
C TRP A 97 3.77 3.98 -5.50
N ARG A 98 3.09 3.48 -6.54
CA ARG A 98 3.57 3.54 -7.92
C ARG A 98 2.51 4.15 -8.82
N ARG A 99 2.95 4.94 -9.80
CA ARG A 99 2.07 5.54 -10.79
C ARG A 99 1.40 4.46 -11.65
N GLU A 100 0.09 4.57 -11.84
CA GLU A 100 -0.65 3.66 -12.72
C GLU A 100 -0.51 4.16 -14.18
N SER A 101 0.18 3.38 -15.02
CA SER A 101 0.60 3.78 -16.38
C SER A 101 -0.55 4.00 -17.36
N ALA A 102 -1.71 3.40 -17.09
CA ALA A 102 -2.86 3.34 -18.00
C ALA A 102 -3.98 4.33 -17.64
N ALA A 103 -3.72 5.30 -16.77
CA ALA A 103 -4.73 6.13 -16.14
C ALA A 103 -4.37 7.63 -16.12
N ASP A 104 -3.76 8.14 -17.19
CA ASP A 104 -4.06 9.52 -17.61
C ASP A 104 -5.51 9.50 -18.16
N GLY A 105 -6.47 9.24 -17.26
CA GLY A 105 -7.88 9.13 -17.59
C GLY A 105 -8.39 10.50 -18.04
N ALA A 106 -9.35 10.48 -18.95
CA ALA A 106 -9.95 11.58 -19.70
C ALA A 106 -10.39 12.85 -18.89
N ASP A 107 -10.23 12.84 -17.57
CA ASP A 107 -10.69 13.86 -16.61
C ASP A 107 -9.54 14.57 -15.86
N GLY A 108 -8.26 14.24 -16.15
CA GLY A 108 -7.09 14.92 -15.57
C GLY A 108 -6.69 14.47 -14.15
N VAL A 109 -7.21 13.32 -13.69
CA VAL A 109 -6.88 12.72 -12.38
C VAL A 109 -5.62 11.87 -12.51
N ARG A 110 -4.66 12.04 -11.59
CA ARG A 110 -3.43 11.23 -11.54
C ARG A 110 -3.59 10.09 -10.53
N TRP A 111 -3.46 8.85 -11.00
CA TRP A 111 -3.67 7.64 -10.19
C TRP A 111 -2.38 6.96 -9.77
N PHE A 112 -2.35 6.58 -8.50
CA PHE A 112 -1.29 5.81 -7.86
C PHE A 112 -1.91 4.59 -7.18
N VAL A 113 -1.13 3.54 -7.06
CA VAL A 113 -1.57 2.28 -6.49
C VAL A 113 -0.52 1.72 -5.53
N SER A 114 -0.95 1.03 -4.49
CA SER A 114 -0.08 0.35 -3.52
C SER A 114 -0.57 -1.07 -3.21
N GLY A 115 0.37 -1.92 -2.77
CA GLY A 115 0.19 -3.35 -2.47
C GLY A 115 0.48 -4.29 -3.65
N GLU A 116 0.86 -5.53 -3.31
CA GLU A 116 1.07 -6.63 -4.24
C GLU A 116 0.44 -7.93 -3.68
N PRO A 117 -0.64 -8.46 -4.29
CA PRO A 117 -1.46 -7.85 -5.34
C PRO A 117 -2.02 -6.49 -4.91
N VAL A 118 -2.35 -5.63 -5.88
CA VAL A 118 -2.82 -4.26 -5.63
C VAL A 118 -4.01 -4.25 -4.66
N GLN A 119 -3.93 -3.38 -3.64
CA GLN A 119 -4.92 -3.32 -2.55
C GLN A 119 -5.65 -1.98 -2.47
N LEU A 120 -4.96 -0.88 -2.80
CA LEU A 120 -5.49 0.47 -2.66
C LEU A 120 -5.05 1.33 -3.85
N ALA A 121 -5.90 2.28 -4.22
CA ALA A 121 -5.62 3.30 -5.20
C ALA A 121 -5.86 4.70 -4.60
N VAL A 122 -5.03 5.66 -5.02
CA VAL A 122 -5.17 7.09 -4.72
C VAL A 122 -5.27 7.85 -6.04
N GLY A 123 -6.30 8.68 -6.18
CA GLY A 123 -6.47 9.57 -7.32
C GLY A 123 -6.34 11.02 -6.90
N VAL A 124 -5.45 11.79 -7.53
CA VAL A 124 -5.20 13.20 -7.19
C VAL A 124 -5.68 14.13 -8.31
N GLN A 125 -6.48 15.14 -7.97
CA GLN A 125 -6.97 16.16 -8.90
C GLN A 125 -7.11 17.52 -8.18
N GLY A 126 -6.23 18.47 -8.52
CA GLY A 126 -6.19 19.75 -7.83
C GLY A 126 -5.85 19.59 -6.35
N PRO A 127 -6.55 20.27 -5.43
CA PRO A 127 -6.29 20.18 -3.98
C PRO A 127 -6.92 18.95 -3.32
N TRP A 128 -7.60 18.10 -4.10
CA TRP A 128 -8.34 16.95 -3.60
C TRP A 128 -7.66 15.66 -4.02
N PHE A 129 -7.77 14.65 -3.16
CA PHE A 129 -7.51 13.27 -3.52
C PHE A 129 -8.64 12.35 -3.07
N VAL A 130 -8.71 11.18 -3.67
CA VAL A 130 -9.67 10.13 -3.32
C VAL A 130 -8.97 8.82 -3.09
N LEU A 131 -9.53 8.04 -2.18
CA LEU A 131 -9.16 6.65 -1.95
C LEU A 131 -10.18 5.74 -2.62
N ASP A 132 -9.70 4.75 -3.36
CA ASP A 132 -10.56 3.84 -4.10
C ASP A 132 -9.94 2.44 -4.22
N ARG A 133 -10.77 1.49 -4.65
CA ARG A 133 -10.36 0.11 -4.93
C ARG A 133 -9.45 0.02 -6.17
N PRO A 134 -8.58 -1.00 -6.24
CA PRO A 134 -7.84 -1.32 -7.46
C PRO A 134 -8.79 -1.65 -8.63
N ARG A 135 -8.35 -1.38 -9.86
CA ARG A 135 -9.07 -1.84 -11.05
C ARG A 135 -8.90 -3.35 -11.15
N THR A 136 -10.01 -4.06 -11.33
CA THR A 136 -9.99 -5.53 -11.49
C THR A 136 -10.05 -5.98 -12.95
N SER A 137 -10.37 -5.06 -13.86
CA SER A 137 -10.69 -5.40 -15.24
C SER A 137 -10.27 -4.28 -16.21
N PRO A 138 -9.85 -4.62 -17.43
CA PRO A 138 -9.70 -3.63 -18.50
C PRO A 138 -11.05 -2.93 -18.76
N GLY A 139 -11.10 -1.62 -18.56
CA GLY A 139 -12.32 -0.82 -18.72
C GLY A 139 -13.02 -0.39 -17.43
N ASP A 140 -12.63 -0.94 -16.26
CA ASP A 140 -13.09 -0.44 -14.96
C ASP A 140 -12.65 1.03 -14.83
N ARG A 141 -13.59 1.95 -14.59
CA ARG A 141 -13.29 3.39 -14.42
C ARG A 141 -13.45 3.75 -12.96
N ARG A 142 -12.46 4.46 -12.42
CA ARG A 142 -12.59 5.10 -11.12
C ARG A 142 -13.16 6.50 -11.31
N PRO A 143 -14.17 6.91 -10.53
CA PRO A 143 -14.63 8.29 -10.56
C PRO A 143 -13.50 9.22 -10.12
N GLY A 144 -13.40 10.39 -10.74
CA GLY A 144 -12.49 11.43 -10.26
C GLY A 144 -12.94 12.01 -8.91
N PRO A 145 -12.08 12.77 -8.21
CA PRO A 145 -12.42 13.42 -6.94
C PRO A 145 -13.68 14.29 -6.94
N LEU A 146 -14.06 14.83 -8.10
CA LEU A 146 -15.26 15.64 -8.25
C LEU A 146 -16.54 14.82 -8.51
N LEU A 147 -16.41 13.54 -8.82
CA LEU A 147 -17.52 12.67 -9.27
C LEU A 147 -17.73 11.45 -8.37
N THR A 148 -16.94 11.28 -7.31
CA THR A 148 -17.07 10.14 -6.39
C THR A 148 -18.11 10.43 -5.30
N ASP A 149 -18.90 9.41 -4.96
CA ASP A 149 -19.72 9.38 -3.74
C ASP A 149 -18.91 8.92 -2.51
N GLY A 150 -17.63 8.55 -2.70
CA GLY A 150 -16.72 8.04 -1.68
C GLY A 150 -15.92 9.11 -0.93
N GLY A 151 -15.00 8.66 -0.07
CA GLY A 151 -14.13 9.52 0.75
C GLY A 151 -13.21 10.39 -0.09
N ARG A 152 -13.58 11.67 -0.24
CA ARG A 152 -12.73 12.73 -0.78
C ARG A 152 -11.99 13.42 0.35
N PHE A 153 -10.72 13.68 0.14
CA PHE A 153 -9.82 14.25 1.14
C PHE A 153 -9.03 15.43 0.58
N THR A 154 -8.53 16.24 1.50
CA THR A 154 -7.65 17.39 1.28
C THR A 154 -6.28 17.16 1.91
N ARG A 155 -5.32 17.99 1.51
CA ARG A 155 -4.04 18.15 2.20
C ARG A 155 -4.22 18.38 3.70
N ASP A 156 -5.12 19.28 4.10
CA ASP A 156 -5.31 19.65 5.50
C ASP A 156 -5.85 18.48 6.33
N GLU A 157 -6.78 17.68 5.78
CA GLU A 157 -7.24 16.45 6.43
C GLU A 157 -6.10 15.43 6.57
N LEU A 158 -5.23 15.29 5.56
CA LEU A 158 -4.06 14.41 5.64
C LEU A 158 -3.09 14.84 6.75
N LEU A 159 -2.82 16.15 6.88
CA LEU A 159 -1.87 16.68 7.86
C LEU A 159 -2.43 16.75 9.28
N HIS A 160 -3.71 17.10 9.43
CA HIS A 160 -4.31 17.36 10.73
C HIS A 160 -5.12 16.19 11.29
N ASP A 161 -5.63 15.32 10.42
CA ASP A 161 -6.31 14.07 10.80
C ASP A 161 -5.80 12.87 9.95
N PRO A 162 -4.50 12.57 10.03
CA PRO A 162 -3.92 11.44 9.29
C PRO A 162 -4.59 10.11 9.68
N TRP A 163 -5.12 10.00 10.89
CA TRP A 163 -5.78 8.79 11.35
C TRP A 163 -7.09 8.51 10.61
N TYR A 164 -7.96 9.51 10.43
CA TYR A 164 -9.21 9.33 9.71
C TYR A 164 -8.97 8.88 8.26
N VAL A 165 -8.07 9.58 7.54
CA VAL A 165 -7.66 9.21 6.17
C VAL A 165 -7.23 7.74 6.13
N SER A 166 -6.50 7.35 7.16
CA SER A 166 -5.93 6.03 7.22
C SER A 166 -6.90 4.90 7.53
N GLN A 167 -7.93 5.18 8.32
CA GLN A 167 -8.98 4.21 8.59
C GLN A 167 -9.75 3.90 7.32
N VAL A 168 -10.03 4.92 6.51
CA VAL A 168 -10.68 4.74 5.21
C VAL A 168 -9.80 3.95 4.26
N ALA A 169 -8.51 4.28 4.18
CA ALA A 169 -7.53 3.49 3.42
C ALA A 169 -7.51 2.01 3.87
N GLU A 170 -7.56 1.76 5.17
CA GLU A 170 -7.51 0.42 5.75
C GLU A 170 -8.81 -0.37 5.53
N ASP A 171 -9.98 0.26 5.59
CA ASP A 171 -11.25 -0.40 5.26
C ASP A 171 -11.26 -0.89 3.80
N ILE A 172 -10.81 -0.05 2.87
CA ILE A 172 -10.71 -0.43 1.45
C ILE A 172 -9.71 -1.58 1.27
N ALA A 173 -8.50 -1.42 1.80
CA ALA A 173 -7.42 -2.40 1.63
C ALA A 173 -7.74 -3.75 2.31
N SER A 174 -8.34 -3.74 3.50
CA SER A 174 -8.68 -4.97 4.24
C SER A 174 -9.78 -5.77 3.54
N ARG A 175 -10.79 -5.12 2.95
CA ARG A 175 -11.80 -5.80 2.12
C ARG A 175 -11.15 -6.46 0.92
N ARG A 176 -10.17 -5.80 0.30
CA ARG A 176 -9.42 -6.35 -0.83
C ARG A 176 -8.53 -7.52 -0.40
N ARG A 177 -7.85 -7.45 0.75
CA ARG A 177 -7.03 -8.57 1.28
C ARG A 177 -7.84 -9.86 1.46
N ARG A 178 -9.11 -9.75 1.88
CA ARG A 178 -10.00 -10.92 2.05
C ARG A 178 -10.34 -11.64 0.74
N SER A 179 -10.18 -10.99 -0.41
CA SER A 179 -10.45 -11.61 -1.72
C SER A 179 -9.21 -12.17 -2.40
N ILE A 180 -8.00 -11.89 -1.88
CA ILE A 180 -6.74 -12.41 -2.39
C ILE A 180 -6.69 -13.93 -2.26
N ARG A 181 -6.15 -14.58 -3.29
CA ARG A 181 -6.02 -16.03 -3.38
C ARG A 181 -4.56 -16.45 -3.21
N TRP A 182 -4.35 -17.67 -2.72
CA TRP A 182 -3.02 -18.24 -2.60
C TRP A 182 -2.75 -19.21 -3.75
N CYS A 183 -1.74 -18.93 -4.57
CA CYS A 183 -1.34 -19.85 -5.64
C CYS A 183 -0.57 -21.03 -5.04
N ARG A 184 -1.06 -22.25 -5.22
CA ARG A 184 -0.36 -23.46 -4.72
C ARG A 184 0.97 -23.74 -5.41
N THR A 185 1.14 -23.24 -6.64
CA THR A 185 2.30 -23.53 -7.49
C THR A 185 3.49 -22.61 -7.17
N CYS A 186 3.30 -21.29 -7.24
CA CYS A 186 4.37 -20.33 -6.93
C CYS A 186 4.38 -19.87 -5.47
N ARG A 187 3.37 -20.24 -4.67
CA ARG A 187 3.21 -19.85 -3.26
C ARG A 187 3.23 -18.33 -3.04
N ARG A 188 2.53 -17.60 -3.91
CA ARG A 188 2.36 -16.14 -3.83
C ARG A 188 0.88 -15.78 -3.71
N ALA A 189 0.63 -14.69 -3.00
CA ALA A 189 -0.64 -13.99 -3.02
C ALA A 189 -0.98 -13.57 -4.46
N THR A 190 -2.23 -13.77 -4.88
CA THR A 190 -2.69 -13.56 -6.25
C THR A 190 -4.03 -12.83 -6.22
N ALA A 191 -4.19 -11.81 -7.08
CA ALA A 191 -5.46 -11.14 -7.24
C ALA A 191 -6.54 -12.13 -7.72
N PRO A 192 -7.78 -12.07 -7.23
CA PRO A 192 -8.83 -13.01 -7.64
C PRO A 192 -9.08 -13.03 -9.15
N GLU A 193 -8.94 -11.90 -9.84
CA GLU A 193 -9.03 -11.78 -11.30
C GLU A 193 -7.90 -12.49 -12.06
N SER A 194 -6.76 -12.75 -11.41
CA SER A 194 -5.61 -13.47 -12.00
C SER A 194 -5.49 -14.90 -11.44
N PHE A 195 -6.54 -15.42 -10.81
CA PHE A 195 -6.56 -16.74 -10.17
C PHE A 195 -7.50 -17.71 -10.89
N VAL A 196 -6.95 -18.83 -11.35
CA VAL A 196 -7.70 -19.89 -12.01
C VAL A 196 -8.20 -20.89 -10.97
N ALA A 197 -9.45 -20.71 -10.53
CA ALA A 197 -10.03 -21.49 -9.44
C ALA A 197 -10.01 -23.01 -9.67
N SER A 198 -10.30 -23.46 -10.89
CA SER A 198 -10.25 -24.88 -11.27
C SER A 198 -8.87 -25.51 -11.11
N GLN A 199 -7.81 -24.69 -11.21
CA GLN A 199 -6.42 -25.12 -11.10
C GLN A 199 -5.80 -24.75 -9.73
N GLY A 200 -6.50 -24.03 -8.86
CA GLY A 200 -5.96 -23.54 -7.59
C GLY A 200 -4.64 -22.75 -7.73
N SER A 201 -4.41 -22.13 -8.89
CA SER A 201 -3.14 -21.51 -9.27
C SER A 201 -3.37 -20.18 -9.97
N CYS A 202 -2.37 -19.28 -9.94
CA CYS A 202 -2.44 -18.05 -10.72
C CYS A 202 -2.34 -18.32 -12.22
N GLU A 203 -2.93 -17.45 -13.03
CA GLU A 203 -2.93 -17.54 -14.51
C GLU A 203 -1.52 -17.74 -15.06
N ARG A 204 -0.53 -16.98 -14.56
CA ARG A 204 0.88 -17.12 -14.97
C ARG A 204 1.42 -18.54 -14.79
N CYS A 205 1.10 -19.20 -13.67
CA CYS A 205 1.54 -20.59 -13.44
C CYS A 205 0.79 -21.58 -14.33
N VAL A 206 -0.48 -21.32 -14.62
CA VAL A 206 -1.28 -22.15 -15.52
C VAL A 206 -0.73 -22.07 -16.95
N SER A 207 -0.52 -20.85 -17.48
CA SER A 207 0.06 -20.65 -18.81
C SER A 207 1.44 -21.28 -18.94
N ALA A 208 2.32 -21.09 -17.96
CA ALA A 208 3.65 -21.68 -17.97
C ALA A 208 3.66 -23.22 -17.92
N TYR A 209 2.58 -23.84 -17.42
CA TYR A 209 2.43 -25.30 -17.43
C TYR A 209 1.89 -25.79 -18.78
N ALA A 210 0.90 -25.10 -19.34
CA ALA A 210 0.34 -25.41 -20.66
C ALA A 210 1.42 -25.35 -21.76
N ASP A 211 2.28 -24.32 -21.74
CA ASP A 211 3.39 -24.17 -22.69
C ASP A 211 4.41 -25.32 -22.61
N ARG A 212 4.46 -26.06 -21.49
CA ARG A 212 5.37 -27.21 -21.31
C ARG A 212 4.78 -28.53 -21.82
N GLU A 213 3.45 -28.65 -21.86
CA GLU A 213 2.77 -29.84 -22.40
C GLU A 213 2.75 -29.83 -23.95
N GLU A 214 2.97 -28.68 -24.57
CA GLU A 214 3.00 -28.51 -26.03
C GLU A 214 4.37 -28.77 -26.68
N TRP A 215 5.39 -29.22 -25.92
CA TRP A 215 6.65 -29.66 -26.52
C TRP A 215 6.48 -31.06 -27.14
N PRO A 216 6.58 -31.23 -28.48
CA PRO A 216 6.37 -32.52 -29.10
C PRO A 216 7.52 -33.45 -28.74
N SER A 217 7.17 -34.66 -28.29
CA SER A 217 8.07 -35.80 -28.25
C SER A 217 8.67 -36.00 -29.66
N ALA A 218 9.92 -35.59 -29.83
CA ALA A 218 10.74 -35.89 -31.00
C ALA A 218 11.47 -37.22 -30.80
#